data_AF-A0A6P1TNU3-F1
#
_entry.id   AF-A0A6P1TNU3-F1
#
_cell.length_a   1.000
_cell.length_b   1.000
_cell.length_c   1.000
_cell.angle_alpha   90.00
_cell.angle_beta   90.00
_cell.angle_gamma   90.00
#
_symmetry.space_group_name_H-M   'P 1'
#
loop_
_entity.id
_entity.type
_entity.pdbx_description
1 polymer ?
#
loop_
_entity_poly.entity_id
_entity_poly.type
_entity_poly.pdbx_seq_one_letter_code
_entity_poly.pdbx_strand_id
1 'polypeptide(L)'
;MEAYLQMGNQEEAKRSAIKMMNDIVGTLQNPNPLLFYPIIKIQEGQTAVIKEMKEMPLEGLLKEESLADFQQDEKFQIAIKKLQQDIQNCK
;
A
#
# COMPACT_ATOMS: atom_id res chain seq x y z
N MET A 1 -9.09 -7.17 -0.86
CA MET A 1 -9.25 -6.92 -2.31
C MET A 1 -9.79 -8.15 -3.03
N GLU A 2 -9.04 -9.25 -3.12
CA GLU A 2 -9.46 -10.46 -3.87
C GLU A 2 -10.83 -11.02 -3.47
N ALA A 3 -11.12 -11.10 -2.17
CA ALA A 3 -12.44 -11.53 -1.70
C ALA A 3 -13.58 -10.65 -2.24
N TYR A 4 -13.36 -9.33 -2.36
CA TYR A 4 -14.36 -8.41 -2.93
C TYR A 4 -14.50 -8.58 -4.45
N LEU A 5 -13.39 -8.87 -5.15
CA LEU A 5 -13.44 -9.20 -6.58
C LEU A 5 -14.23 -10.49 -6.83
N GLN A 6 -14.01 -11.53 -6.02
CA GLN A 6 -14.77 -12.80 -6.11
C GLN A 6 -16.27 -12.61 -5.87
N MET A 7 -16.65 -11.62 -5.04
CA MET A 7 -18.04 -11.26 -4.77
C MET A 7 -18.64 -10.30 -5.80
N GLY A 8 -17.87 -9.87 -6.82
CA GLY A 8 -18.29 -8.85 -7.78
C GLY A 8 -18.41 -7.43 -7.19
N ASN A 9 -17.92 -7.21 -5.96
CA ASN A 9 -17.97 -5.92 -5.28
C ASN A 9 -16.76 -5.07 -5.68
N GLN A 10 -16.85 -4.49 -6.88
CA GLN A 10 -15.78 -3.69 -7.50
C GLN A 10 -15.41 -2.45 -6.68
N GLU A 11 -16.40 -1.78 -6.07
CA GLU A 11 -16.14 -0.57 -5.28
C GLU A 11 -15.34 -0.86 -4.00
N GLU A 12 -15.67 -1.92 -3.26
CA GLU A 12 -14.91 -2.30 -2.07
C GLU A 12 -13.55 -2.93 -2.43
N ALA A 13 -13.46 -3.62 -3.57
CA ALA A 13 -12.17 -4.07 -4.09
C ALA A 13 -11.23 -2.89 -4.36
N LYS A 14 -11.72 -1.84 -5.04
CA LYS A 14 -10.98 -0.60 -5.31
C LYS A 14 -10.57 0.11 -4.03
N ARG A 15 -11.50 0.30 -3.08
CA ARG A 15 -11.19 0.90 -1.77
C ARG A 15 -10.12 0.12 -1.01
N SER A 16 -10.23 -1.21 -1.02
CA SER A 16 -9.23 -2.09 -0.40
C SER A 16 -7.86 -1.95 -1.06
N ALA A 17 -7.78 -1.83 -2.39
CA ALA A 17 -6.53 -1.64 -3.11
C ALA A 17 -5.86 -0.29 -2.77
N ILE A 18 -6.66 0.78 -2.76
CA ILE A 18 -6.21 2.13 -2.35
C ILE A 18 -5.69 2.11 -0.92
N LYS A 19 -6.42 1.47 0.01
CA LYS A 19 -5.99 1.34 1.40
C LYS A 19 -4.66 0.59 1.51
N MET A 20 -4.53 -0.55 0.84
CA MET A 20 -3.28 -1.32 0.83
C MET A 20 -2.09 -0.51 0.32
N MET A 21 -2.22 0.22 -0.80
CA MET A 21 -1.14 1.07 -1.31
C MET A 21 -0.73 2.14 -0.30
N ASN A 22 -1.70 2.80 0.34
CA ASN A 22 -1.40 3.82 1.35
C ASN A 22 -0.75 3.23 2.61
N ASP A 23 -1.19 2.04 3.05
CA ASP A 23 -0.62 1.34 4.21
C ASP A 23 0.85 0.94 3.93
N ILE A 24 1.18 0.53 2.70
CA ILE A 24 2.55 0.15 2.28
C ILE A 24 3.50 1.35 2.18
N VAL A 25 2.99 2.51 1.75
CA VAL A 25 3.73 3.79 1.76
C VAL A 25 3.92 4.33 3.19
N GLY A 26 3.13 3.84 4.14
CA GLY A 26 3.18 4.27 5.53
C GLY A 26 4.55 4.08 6.18
N THR A 27 4.92 5.04 7.02
CA THR A 27 6.04 4.90 7.94
C THR A 27 5.63 4.05 9.14
N LEU A 28 6.58 3.34 9.74
CA LEU A 28 6.33 2.65 11.00
C LEU A 28 5.95 3.68 12.06
N GLN A 29 4.77 3.51 12.65
CA GLN A 29 4.39 4.27 13.83
C GLN A 29 5.13 3.73 15.04
N ASN A 30 5.46 4.62 15.98
CA ASN A 30 6.05 4.21 17.24
C ASN A 30 5.12 3.22 17.95
N PRO A 31 5.66 2.07 18.41
CA PRO A 31 4.85 1.07 19.08
C PRO A 31 4.31 1.63 20.40
N ASN A 32 3.10 1.19 20.79
CA ASN A 32 2.50 1.63 22.05
C ASN A 32 3.41 1.22 23.24
N PRO A 33 3.93 2.16 24.03
CA PRO A 33 4.89 1.85 25.10
C PRO A 33 4.29 1.03 26.25
N LEU A 34 2.96 0.96 26.37
CA LEU A 34 2.29 0.07 27.33
C LEU A 34 2.23 -1.39 26.86
N LEU A 35 2.30 -1.61 25.55
CA LEU A 35 2.18 -2.94 24.92
C LEU A 35 3.53 -3.50 24.47
N PHE A 36 4.55 -2.66 24.31
CA PHE A 36 5.85 -3.04 23.78
C PHE A 36 6.99 -2.55 24.66
N TYR A 37 8.06 -3.34 24.74
CA TYR A 37 9.21 -3.04 25.59
C TYR A 37 9.94 -1.76 25.12
N PRO A 38 10.39 -0.86 26.01
CA PRO A 38 10.98 0.44 25.66
C PRO A 38 12.26 0.39 24.80
N ILE A 39 12.86 -0.79 24.65
CA ILE A 39 14.08 -0.99 23.87
C ILE A 39 13.80 -0.96 22.36
N ILE A 40 12.56 -1.16 21.92
CA ILE A 40 12.20 -1.07 20.50
C ILE A 40 12.19 0.41 20.09
N LYS A 41 13.28 0.85 19.46
CA LYS A 41 13.41 2.18 18.87
C LYS A 41 13.26 2.08 17.35
N ILE A 42 12.18 2.65 16.84
CA ILE A 42 11.97 2.84 15.40
C ILE A 42 12.58 4.20 15.04
N GLN A 43 13.35 4.26 13.95
CA GLN A 43 13.86 5.54 13.48
C GLN A 43 12.71 6.35 12.86
N GLU A 44 12.65 7.65 13.11
CA GLU A 44 11.65 8.50 12.46
C GLU A 44 11.81 8.43 10.94
N GLY A 45 10.71 8.16 10.24
CA GLY A 45 10.73 7.96 8.78
C GLY A 45 11.17 6.57 8.34
N GLN A 46 11.46 5.64 9.25
CA GLN A 46 11.73 4.25 8.90
C GLN A 46 10.51 3.65 8.21
N THR A 47 10.71 3.28 6.96
CA THR A 47 9.69 2.63 6.14
C THR A 47 9.34 1.26 6.71
N ALA A 48 8.05 0.91 6.73
CA ALA A 48 7.58 -0.39 7.22
C ALA A 48 7.93 -1.57 6.31
N VAL A 49 8.27 -1.30 5.05
CA VAL A 49 8.36 -2.28 3.97
C VAL A 49 9.59 -1.97 3.10
N ILE A 50 10.39 -2.99 2.80
CA ILE A 50 11.54 -2.86 1.87
C ILE A 50 11.07 -2.61 0.44
N LYS A 51 11.94 -2.04 -0.41
CA LYS A 51 11.62 -1.63 -1.79
C LYS A 51 10.98 -2.75 -2.61
N GLU A 52 11.55 -3.96 -2.57
CA GLU A 52 11.09 -5.14 -3.32
C GLU A 52 9.66 -5.54 -2.93
N MET A 53 9.31 -5.40 -1.64
CA MET A 53 7.97 -5.70 -1.14
C MET A 53 6.93 -4.64 -1.55
N LYS A 54 7.34 -3.50 -2.10
CA LYS A 54 6.47 -2.48 -2.69
C LYS A 54 6.34 -2.65 -4.21
N GLU A 55 7.42 -3.07 -4.88
CA GLU A 55 7.44 -3.28 -6.33
C GLU A 55 6.52 -4.42 -6.76
N MET A 56 6.55 -5.55 -6.03
CA MET A 56 5.70 -6.71 -6.33
C MET A 56 4.19 -6.36 -6.39
N PRO A 57 3.58 -5.73 -5.37
CA PRO A 57 2.16 -5.37 -5.44
C PRO A 57 1.88 -4.29 -6.48
N LEU A 58 2.80 -3.34 -6.72
CA LEU A 58 2.63 -2.35 -7.78
C LEU A 58 2.55 -3.01 -9.17
N GLU A 59 3.41 -3.99 -9.45
CA GLU A 59 3.36 -4.73 -10.71
C GLU A 59 2.05 -5.49 -10.88
N GLY A 60 1.56 -6.14 -9.82
CA GLY A 60 0.27 -6.83 -9.82
C GLY A 60 -0.87 -5.86 -10.17
N LEU A 61 -0.93 -4.72 -9.47
CA LEU A 61 -1.97 -3.71 -9.67
C LEU A 61 -1.98 -3.10 -11.08
N LEU A 62 -0.83 -3.05 -11.76
CA LEU A 62 -0.71 -2.51 -13.12
C LEU A 62 -0.99 -3.53 -14.22
N LYS A 63 -0.72 -4.82 -13.98
CA LYS A 63 -0.84 -5.89 -14.99
C LYS A 63 -2.18 -6.64 -14.90
N GLU A 64 -2.89 -6.50 -13.80
CA GLU A 64 -4.10 -7.27 -13.55
C GLU A 64 -5.32 -6.70 -14.28
N GLU A 65 -5.85 -7.47 -15.24
CA GLU A 65 -6.99 -7.07 -16.10
C GLU A 65 -8.27 -6.80 -15.29
N SER A 66 -8.50 -7.51 -14.18
CA SER A 66 -9.64 -7.28 -13.27
C SER A 66 -9.64 -5.88 -12.66
N LEU A 67 -8.52 -5.16 -12.73
CA LEU A 67 -8.36 -3.82 -12.20
C LEU A 67 -8.31 -2.74 -13.29
N ALA A 68 -8.51 -3.10 -14.57
CA ALA A 68 -8.45 -2.16 -15.69
C ALA A 68 -9.41 -0.97 -15.49
N ASP A 69 -10.62 -1.23 -14.97
CA ASP A 69 -11.61 -0.20 -14.69
C ASP A 69 -11.18 0.76 -13.57
N PHE A 70 -10.29 0.31 -12.65
CA PHE A 70 -9.79 1.14 -11.56
C PHE A 70 -8.76 2.15 -12.05
N GLN A 71 -8.13 1.91 -13.20
CA GLN A 71 -7.12 2.81 -13.77
C GLN A 71 -7.71 4.17 -14.16
N GLN A 72 -9.02 4.29 -14.35
CA GLN A 72 -9.66 5.59 -14.62
C GLN A 72 -10.03 6.36 -13.33
N ASP A 73 -9.94 5.73 -12.16
CA ASP A 73 -10.28 6.36 -10.89
C ASP A 73 -9.14 7.27 -10.39
N GLU A 74 -9.46 8.53 -10.14
CA GLU A 74 -8.49 9.54 -9.72
C GLU A 74 -7.79 9.17 -8.41
N LYS A 75 -8.52 8.62 -7.43
CA LYS A 75 -7.96 8.27 -6.12
C LYS A 75 -7.03 7.07 -6.24
N PHE A 76 -7.38 6.12 -7.12
CA PHE A 76 -6.51 5.00 -7.44
C PHE A 76 -5.21 5.46 -8.10
N GLN A 77 -5.29 6.34 -9.09
CA GLN A 77 -4.12 6.92 -9.77
C GLN A 77 -3.22 7.72 -8.81
N ILE A 78 -3.80 8.47 -7.87
CA ILE A 78 -3.04 9.19 -6.84
C ILE A 78 -2.29 8.20 -5.94
N ALA A 79 -2.92 7.11 -5.53
CA ALA A 79 -2.29 6.09 -4.69
C ALA A 79 -1.14 5.38 -5.41
N ILE A 80 -1.30 5.04 -6.69
CA ILE A 80 -0.24 4.48 -7.54
C ILE A 80 0.95 5.44 -7.63
N LYS A 81 0.72 6.72 -7.90
CA LYS A 81 1.78 7.73 -7.96
C LYS A 81 2.54 7.87 -6.65
N LYS A 82 1.84 7.86 -5.52
CA LYS A 82 2.47 7.89 -4.19
C LYS A 82 3.37 6.68 -3.98
N LEU A 83 2.88 5.47 -4.31
CA LEU A 83 3.65 4.24 -4.19
C LEU A 83 4.89 4.26 -5.09
N GLN A 84 4.77 4.74 -6.33
CA GLN A 84 5.90 4.90 -7.25
C GLN A 84 6.95 5.89 -6.73
N GLN A 85 6.53 7.05 -6.24
CA GLN A 85 7.44 8.04 -5.64
C GLN A 85 8.17 7.48 -4.42
N ASP A 86 7.44 6.76 -3.57
CA ASP A 86 7.99 6.16 -2.37
C ASP A 86 9.00 5.03 -2.67
N ILE A 87 8.76 4.23 -3.71
CA ILE A 87 9.73 3.25 -4.24
C ILE A 87 11.01 3.95 -4.74
N GLN A 88 10.88 5.09 -5.43
CA GLN A 88 12.05 5.87 -5.90
C GLN A 88 12.85 6.48 -4.74
N ASN A 89 12.18 6.77 -3.62
CA ASN A 89 12.83 7.32 -2.43
C ASN A 89 13.43 6.26 -1.51
N CYS A 90 13.11 4.98 -1.70
CA CYS A 90 13.77 3.86 -1.02
C CYS A 90 15.19 3.71 -1.59
N LYS A 91 16.19 4.08 -0.77
CA LYS A 91 17.62 3.92 -1.06
C LYS A 91 18.12 2.54 -0.65
#